data_AF-A0A6B2EGX3-F1
#
_entry.id   AF-A0A6B2EGX3-F1
#
_cell.length_a   1.000
_cell.length_b   1.000
_cell.length_c   1.000
_cell.angle_alpha   90.00
_cell.angle_beta   90.00
_cell.angle_gamma   90.00
#
_symmetry.space_group_name_H-M   'P 1'
#
loop_
_entity.id
_entity.type
_entity.pdbx_description
1 polymer ?
#
loop_
_entity_poly.entity_id
_entity_poly.type
_entity_poly.pdbx_seq_one_letter_code
_entity_poly.pdbx_strand_id
1 'polypeptide(L)'
;RMDDNFLARFLNWSGWNVDKAFDKMLTFYKFRKENSKYCPFGPLSDYENFIKSNCLVMLDQRDRNGRRVYICRIARYLMARNIYEVSHLDDMWFECVLDEPETQKNGVSVIMDVKGMPLSLLKWLTPKHSSVMTRKADVAPLAIYYHVVNSSGLMKVIMPVIFQFMSPETRERVFFHYDNWPSLHKFIAPETLPSEYGGTRELDYENLRRLLYDREDFLLEYMTHGFVDPEPENWDHQLLDVTR
;
A
#
# COMPACT_ATOMS: atom_id res chain seq x y z
N ARG A 1 -9.83 17.24 1.56
CA ARG A 1 -11.05 16.81 2.28
C ARG A 1 -11.03 17.38 3.69
N MET A 2 -12.20 17.69 4.25
CA MET A 2 -12.36 18.23 5.61
C MET A 2 -13.57 17.60 6.34
N ASP A 3 -14.14 16.51 5.81
CA ASP A 3 -15.24 15.80 6.45
C ASP A 3 -14.80 15.08 7.74
N ASP A 4 -15.76 14.82 8.64
CA ASP A 4 -15.50 14.25 9.95
C ASP A 4 -14.75 12.91 9.89
N ASN A 5 -15.12 12.02 8.95
CA ASN A 5 -14.44 10.73 8.77
C ASN A 5 -12.97 10.91 8.39
N PHE A 6 -12.69 11.83 7.45
CA PHE A 6 -11.32 12.16 7.06
C PHE A 6 -10.50 12.74 8.23
N LEU A 7 -11.04 13.69 8.98
CA LEU A 7 -10.34 14.31 10.11
C LEU A 7 -10.13 13.31 11.26
N ALA A 8 -11.10 12.43 11.49
CA ALA A 8 -11.04 11.37 12.50
C ALA A 8 -9.85 10.43 12.28
N ARG A 9 -9.38 10.22 11.04
CA ARG A 9 -8.17 9.42 10.75
C ARG A 9 -6.96 9.94 11.54
N PHE A 10 -6.71 11.24 11.46
CA PHE A 10 -5.57 11.89 12.10
C PHE A 10 -5.73 11.99 13.62
N LEU A 11 -6.95 12.23 14.09
CA LEU A 11 -7.27 12.27 15.52
C LEU A 11 -7.13 10.89 16.15
N ASN A 12 -7.66 9.84 15.54
CA ASN A 12 -7.51 8.47 16.04
C ASN A 12 -6.04 8.06 16.07
N TRP A 13 -5.26 8.39 15.04
CA TRP A 13 -3.81 8.16 15.02
C TRP A 13 -3.08 8.86 16.16
N SER A 14 -3.46 10.09 16.49
CA SER A 14 -2.79 10.89 17.51
C SER A 14 -3.28 10.63 18.94
N GLY A 15 -4.25 9.74 19.14
CA GLY A 15 -4.92 9.56 20.44
C GLY A 15 -5.73 10.80 20.84
N TRP A 16 -6.40 11.42 19.86
CA TRP A 16 -7.21 12.64 19.99
C TRP A 16 -6.44 13.89 20.43
N ASN A 17 -5.12 13.89 20.27
CA ASN A 17 -4.31 15.09 20.41
C ASN A 17 -4.39 15.94 19.13
N VAL A 18 -4.99 17.12 19.24
CA VAL A 18 -5.30 18.00 18.10
C VAL A 18 -4.03 18.50 17.41
N ASP A 19 -3.03 18.97 18.16
CA ASP A 19 -1.79 19.51 17.58
C ASP A 19 -1.03 18.43 16.81
N LYS A 20 -0.88 17.23 17.39
CA LYS A 20 -0.26 16.09 16.72
C LYS A 20 -1.03 15.63 15.48
N ALA A 21 -2.36 15.66 15.53
CA ALA A 21 -3.20 15.32 14.37
C ALA A 21 -2.99 16.32 13.24
N PHE A 22 -2.96 17.62 13.57
CA PHE A 22 -2.74 18.69 12.62
C PHE A 22 -1.34 18.60 11.98
N ASP A 23 -0.29 18.39 12.78
CA ASP A 23 1.08 18.21 12.29
C ASP A 23 1.20 17.00 11.35
N LYS A 24 0.54 15.89 11.68
CA LYS A 24 0.49 14.70 10.82
C LYS A 24 -0.21 15.00 9.50
N MET A 25 -1.35 15.69 9.53
CA MET A 25 -2.08 16.09 8.34
C MET A 25 -1.24 17.01 7.43
N LEU A 26 -0.55 18.00 8.00
CA LEU A 26 0.37 18.87 7.25
C LEU A 26 1.49 18.07 6.61
N THR A 27 2.09 17.14 7.35
CA THR A 27 3.17 16.26 6.86
C THR A 27 2.67 15.39 5.71
N PHE A 28 1.48 14.80 5.83
CA PHE A 28 0.84 14.00 4.80
C PHE A 28 0.63 14.78 3.50
N TYR A 29 0.04 15.97 3.56
CA TYR A 29 -0.22 16.77 2.36
C TYR A 29 1.05 17.37 1.75
N LYS A 30 2.03 17.78 2.56
CA LYS A 30 3.35 18.20 2.05
C LYS A 30 4.03 17.06 1.30
N PHE A 31 4.01 15.85 1.87
CA PHE A 31 4.57 14.67 1.22
C PHE A 31 3.89 14.37 -0.12
N ARG A 32 2.55 14.44 -0.19
CA ARG A 32 1.80 14.27 -1.45
C ARG A 32 2.19 15.34 -2.48
N LYS A 33 2.30 16.61 -2.08
CA LYS A 33 2.72 17.71 -2.96
C LYS A 33 4.11 17.47 -3.55
N GLU A 34 5.09 17.17 -2.70
CA GLU A 34 6.49 16.94 -3.10
C GLU A 34 6.69 15.68 -3.95
N ASN A 35 5.73 14.76 -3.93
CA ASN A 35 5.82 13.46 -4.60
C ASN A 35 4.56 13.18 -5.43
N SER A 36 3.99 14.21 -6.05
CA SER A 36 2.73 14.15 -6.81
C SER A 36 2.71 13.03 -7.86
N LYS A 37 3.85 12.78 -8.52
CA LYS A 37 4.01 11.67 -9.49
C LYS A 37 3.71 10.28 -8.92
N TYR A 38 3.80 10.09 -7.61
CA TYR A 38 3.51 8.82 -6.91
C TYR A 38 2.09 8.77 -6.32
N CYS A 39 1.32 9.85 -6.45
CA CYS A 39 -0.07 9.92 -6.00
C CYS A 39 -1.00 9.46 -7.14
N PRO A 40 -2.09 8.74 -6.83
CA PRO A 40 -2.99 8.23 -7.85
C PRO A 40 -3.65 9.35 -8.64
N PHE A 41 -3.89 9.07 -9.92
CA PHE A 41 -4.66 9.93 -10.82
C PHE A 41 -5.39 9.05 -11.85
N GLY A 42 -6.52 9.55 -12.37
CA GLY A 42 -7.28 8.87 -13.42
C GLY A 42 -8.20 7.74 -12.91
N PRO A 43 -9.08 7.23 -13.80
CA PRO A 43 -10.01 6.16 -13.49
C PRO A 43 -9.33 4.80 -13.30
N LEU A 44 -9.99 3.86 -12.63
CA LEU A 44 -9.48 2.50 -12.42
C LEU A 44 -9.26 1.74 -13.74
N SER A 45 -9.98 2.10 -14.80
CA SER A 45 -9.79 1.55 -16.15
C SER A 45 -8.36 1.70 -16.66
N ASP A 46 -7.63 2.74 -16.23
CA ASP A 46 -6.24 2.96 -16.63
C ASP A 46 -5.28 1.95 -15.99
N TYR A 47 -5.71 1.27 -14.93
CA TYR A 47 -4.95 0.31 -14.12
C TYR A 47 -5.47 -1.12 -14.29
N GLU A 48 -6.43 -1.36 -15.18
CA GLU A 48 -7.25 -2.57 -15.24
C GLU A 48 -6.43 -3.86 -15.34
N ASN A 49 -5.42 -3.88 -16.20
CA ASN A 49 -4.52 -5.03 -16.36
C ASN A 49 -3.76 -5.32 -15.05
N PHE A 50 -3.33 -4.27 -14.35
CA PHE A 50 -2.60 -4.40 -13.09
C PHE A 50 -3.52 -4.83 -11.94
N ILE A 51 -4.74 -4.30 -11.87
CA ILE A 51 -5.79 -4.72 -10.93
C ILE A 51 -6.11 -6.21 -11.12
N LYS A 52 -6.40 -6.64 -12.36
CA LYS A 52 -6.73 -8.04 -12.69
C LYS A 52 -5.58 -9.01 -12.46
N SER A 53 -4.33 -8.52 -12.42
CA SER A 53 -3.17 -9.35 -12.09
C SER A 53 -3.18 -9.85 -10.64
N ASN A 54 -4.01 -9.29 -9.76
CA ASN A 54 -4.02 -9.60 -8.31
C ASN A 54 -2.63 -9.45 -7.68
N CYS A 55 -1.85 -8.49 -8.20
CA CYS A 55 -0.56 -8.12 -7.63
C CYS A 55 -0.75 -7.54 -6.22
N LEU A 56 -1.74 -6.67 -6.08
CA LEU A 56 -2.11 -5.97 -4.85
C LEU A 56 -3.56 -6.32 -4.54
N VAL A 57 -3.82 -6.84 -3.34
CA VAL A 57 -5.18 -7.29 -2.95
C VAL A 57 -5.42 -6.99 -1.47
N MET A 58 -6.50 -6.28 -1.17
CA MET A 58 -7.01 -6.14 0.19
C MET A 58 -8.00 -7.27 0.48
N LEU A 59 -7.78 -8.03 1.56
CA LEU A 59 -8.67 -9.11 1.97
C LEU A 59 -9.85 -8.59 2.78
N ASP A 60 -11.01 -9.23 2.63
CA ASP A 60 -12.19 -8.93 3.45
C ASP A 60 -11.97 -9.20 4.93
N GLN A 61 -11.21 -10.25 5.24
CA GLN A 61 -10.95 -10.64 6.61
C GLN A 61 -9.83 -9.85 7.24
N ARG A 62 -9.98 -9.69 8.56
CA ARG A 62 -9.00 -9.07 9.41
C ARG A 62 -8.09 -10.11 10.05
N ASP A 63 -6.94 -9.67 10.54
CA ASP A 63 -6.09 -10.49 11.40
C ASP A 63 -6.67 -10.59 12.83
N ARG A 64 -5.99 -11.33 13.70
CA ARG A 64 -6.42 -11.55 15.10
C ARG A 64 -6.55 -10.27 15.94
N ASN A 65 -5.95 -9.17 15.48
CA ASN A 65 -5.95 -7.88 16.15
C ASN A 65 -6.94 -6.89 15.48
N GLY A 66 -7.78 -7.36 14.55
CA GLY A 66 -8.74 -6.51 13.84
C GLY A 66 -8.10 -5.63 12.75
N ARG A 67 -6.90 -5.97 12.27
CA ARG A 67 -6.24 -5.22 11.19
C ARG A 67 -6.70 -5.71 9.83
N ARG A 68 -6.91 -4.82 8.85
CA ARG A 68 -7.10 -5.26 7.45
C ARG A 68 -5.85 -6.02 7.00
N VAL A 69 -6.04 -7.08 6.22
CA VAL A 69 -4.93 -7.84 5.64
C VAL A 69 -4.78 -7.45 4.19
N TYR A 70 -3.58 -7.03 3.81
CA TYR A 70 -3.24 -6.60 2.46
C TYR A 70 -2.09 -7.44 1.92
N ILE A 71 -2.18 -7.90 0.69
CA ILE A 71 -1.20 -8.80 0.07
C ILE A 71 -0.55 -8.10 -1.12
N CYS A 72 0.78 -8.02 -1.08
CA CYS A 72 1.63 -7.49 -2.15
C CYS A 72 2.50 -8.61 -2.72
N ARG A 73 2.20 -9.04 -3.95
CA ARG A 73 2.97 -10.05 -4.67
C ARG A 73 4.03 -9.37 -5.54
N ILE A 74 5.23 -9.21 -5.00
CA ILE A 74 6.28 -8.40 -5.64
C ILE A 74 6.65 -8.91 -7.04
N ALA A 75 6.62 -10.23 -7.27
CA ALA A 75 6.89 -10.77 -8.61
C ALA A 75 5.93 -10.26 -9.70
N ARG A 76 4.72 -9.83 -9.32
CA ARG A 76 3.71 -9.29 -10.25
C ARG A 76 3.82 -7.78 -10.47
N TYR A 77 4.79 -7.11 -9.84
CA TYR A 77 5.02 -5.67 -10.03
C TYR A 77 5.34 -5.33 -11.49
N LEU A 78 5.92 -6.26 -12.26
CA LEU A 78 6.16 -6.08 -13.69
C LEU A 78 4.89 -6.05 -14.56
N MET A 79 3.72 -6.35 -13.99
CA MET A 79 2.43 -6.14 -14.65
C MET A 79 2.04 -4.65 -14.68
N ALA A 80 2.66 -3.82 -13.84
CA ALA A 80 2.58 -2.38 -13.94
C ALA A 80 3.60 -1.86 -14.96
N ARG A 81 3.24 -0.81 -15.69
CA ARG A 81 4.10 -0.12 -16.67
C ARG A 81 5.33 0.49 -16.00
N ASN A 82 5.16 0.97 -14.77
CA ASN A 82 6.22 1.60 -14.01
C ASN A 82 5.91 1.57 -12.49
N ILE A 83 6.87 2.00 -11.68
CA ILE A 83 6.72 2.04 -10.22
C ILE A 83 5.65 3.04 -9.73
N TYR A 84 5.33 4.08 -10.52
CA TYR A 84 4.29 5.04 -10.14
C TYR A 84 2.93 4.36 -10.15
N GLU A 85 2.63 3.56 -11.17
CA GLU A 85 1.40 2.78 -11.24
C GLU A 85 1.24 1.79 -10.08
N VAL A 86 2.34 1.18 -9.63
CA VAL A 86 2.35 0.38 -8.38
C VAL A 86 1.96 1.25 -7.19
N SER A 87 2.58 2.42 -7.08
CA SER A 87 2.34 3.39 -6.00
C SER A 87 0.90 3.92 -5.98
N HIS A 88 0.32 4.15 -7.15
CA HIS A 88 -1.04 4.65 -7.32
C HIS A 88 -2.05 3.61 -6.88
N LEU A 89 -1.92 2.37 -7.36
CA LEU A 89 -2.85 1.31 -6.98
C LEU A 89 -2.75 0.97 -5.49
N ASP A 90 -1.54 1.01 -4.93
CA ASP A 90 -1.33 0.87 -3.49
C ASP A 90 -2.11 1.93 -2.70
N ASP A 91 -1.95 3.22 -3.04
CA ASP A 91 -2.68 4.31 -2.39
C ASP A 91 -4.20 4.15 -2.54
N MET A 92 -4.70 3.76 -3.71
CA MET A 92 -6.14 3.56 -3.94
C MET A 92 -6.71 2.46 -3.04
N TRP A 93 -6.01 1.33 -2.88
CA TRP A 93 -6.41 0.27 -1.96
C TRP A 93 -6.49 0.74 -0.51
N PHE A 94 -5.50 1.51 -0.05
CA PHE A 94 -5.49 2.05 1.31
C PHE A 94 -6.61 3.07 1.52
N GLU A 95 -6.85 3.97 0.56
CA GLU A 95 -7.92 4.96 0.68
C GLU A 95 -9.31 4.36 0.77
N CYS A 96 -9.55 3.20 0.13
CA CYS A 96 -10.83 2.47 0.28
C CYS A 96 -11.13 2.02 1.71
N VAL A 97 -10.10 1.78 2.54
CA VAL A 97 -10.26 1.22 3.89
C VAL A 97 -9.96 2.21 5.02
N LEU A 98 -9.44 3.39 4.68
CA LEU A 98 -9.02 4.40 5.66
C LEU A 98 -10.19 5.06 6.41
N ASP A 99 -11.41 4.98 5.89
CA ASP A 99 -12.63 5.43 6.58
C ASP A 99 -13.23 4.38 7.52
N GLU A 100 -12.70 3.15 7.56
CA GLU A 100 -13.19 2.10 8.45
C GLU A 100 -12.69 2.35 9.89
N PRO A 101 -13.58 2.51 10.89
CA PRO A 101 -13.16 2.79 12.27
C PRO A 101 -12.23 1.72 12.85
N GLU A 102 -12.46 0.46 12.50
CA GLU A 102 -11.62 -0.65 12.94
C GLU A 102 -10.21 -0.59 12.33
N THR A 103 -10.08 -0.15 11.08
CA THR A 103 -8.78 0.05 10.42
C THR A 103 -8.05 1.26 10.99
N GLN A 104 -8.74 2.36 11.27
CA GLN A 104 -8.16 3.53 11.94
C GLN A 104 -7.62 3.17 13.33
N LYS A 105 -8.33 2.31 14.07
CA LYS A 105 -7.95 1.87 15.40
C LYS A 105 -6.81 0.86 15.40
N ASN A 106 -6.88 -0.16 14.55
CA ASN A 106 -6.02 -1.33 14.65
C ASN A 106 -4.87 -1.33 13.62
N GLY A 107 -5.05 -0.63 12.49
CA GLY A 107 -4.09 -0.56 11.40
C GLY A 107 -4.28 -1.64 10.33
N VAL A 108 -3.19 -1.90 9.59
CA VAL A 108 -3.14 -2.83 8.45
C VAL A 108 -1.95 -3.76 8.59
N SER A 109 -2.16 -5.05 8.31
CA SER A 109 -1.13 -6.07 8.21
C SER A 109 -0.84 -6.34 6.72
N VAL A 110 0.34 -5.98 6.26
CA VAL A 110 0.78 -6.08 4.86
C VAL A 110 1.68 -7.30 4.70
N ILE A 111 1.26 -8.27 3.90
CA ILE A 111 2.08 -9.41 3.48
C ILE A 111 2.86 -9.02 2.23
N MET A 112 4.17 -8.93 2.37
CA MET A 112 5.11 -8.68 1.28
C MET A 112 5.67 -10.02 0.79
N ASP A 113 5.05 -10.56 -0.25
CA ASP A 113 5.48 -11.82 -0.86
C ASP A 113 6.54 -11.54 -1.94
N VAL A 114 7.79 -11.87 -1.61
CA VAL A 114 8.94 -11.68 -2.51
C VAL A 114 9.30 -12.94 -3.30
N LYS A 115 8.45 -13.98 -3.27
CA LYS A 115 8.67 -15.22 -4.02
C LYS A 115 8.83 -14.93 -5.51
N GLY A 116 9.96 -15.36 -6.08
CA GLY A 116 10.21 -15.22 -7.51
C GLY A 116 10.37 -13.77 -7.98
N MET A 117 10.67 -12.82 -7.08
CA MET A 117 10.93 -11.43 -7.44
C MET A 117 12.01 -11.34 -8.55
N PRO A 118 11.67 -10.82 -9.74
CA PRO A 118 12.64 -10.69 -10.83
C PRO A 118 13.73 -9.67 -10.50
N LEU A 119 14.99 -9.98 -10.82
CA LEU A 119 16.11 -9.03 -10.64
C LEU A 119 15.94 -7.74 -11.46
N SER A 120 15.14 -7.77 -12.53
CA SER A 120 14.79 -6.58 -13.30
C SER A 120 14.02 -5.53 -12.49
N LEU A 121 13.36 -5.90 -11.38
CA LEU A 121 12.73 -4.95 -10.46
C LEU A 121 13.75 -4.18 -9.62
N LEU A 122 15.01 -4.64 -9.51
CA LEU A 122 16.06 -3.90 -8.79
C LEU A 122 16.32 -2.53 -9.42
N LYS A 123 16.03 -2.35 -10.71
CA LYS A 123 16.11 -1.04 -11.39
C LYS A 123 15.18 0.01 -10.78
N TRP A 124 14.10 -0.43 -10.11
CA TRP A 124 13.16 0.45 -9.42
C TRP A 124 13.59 0.76 -7.98
N LEU A 125 14.60 0.07 -7.42
CA LEU A 125 15.13 0.31 -6.07
C LEU A 125 16.14 1.46 -6.03
N THR A 126 15.88 2.56 -6.75
CA THR A 126 16.70 3.77 -6.66
C THR A 126 16.49 4.44 -5.30
N PRO A 127 17.45 5.25 -4.79
CA PRO A 127 17.26 5.97 -3.53
C PRO A 127 15.99 6.81 -3.47
N LYS A 128 15.61 7.48 -4.58
CA LYS A 128 14.38 8.29 -4.64
C LYS A 128 13.13 7.42 -4.53
N HIS A 129 13.01 6.35 -5.32
CA HIS A 129 11.84 5.46 -5.25
C HIS A 129 11.74 4.77 -3.89
N SER A 130 12.85 4.21 -3.40
CA SER A 130 12.93 3.56 -2.09
C SER A 130 12.55 4.52 -0.97
N SER A 131 13.03 5.78 -1.01
CA SER A 131 12.67 6.77 0.00
C SER A 131 11.19 7.11 -0.03
N VAL A 132 10.61 7.38 -1.20
CA VAL A 132 9.19 7.76 -1.32
C VAL A 132 8.29 6.60 -0.90
N MET A 133 8.47 5.41 -1.47
CA MET A 133 7.62 4.25 -1.18
C MET A 133 7.66 3.86 0.31
N THR A 134 8.83 3.99 0.93
CA THR A 134 9.01 3.67 2.35
C THR A 134 8.37 4.71 3.27
N ARG A 135 8.60 6.00 2.97
CA ARG A 135 8.07 7.11 3.78
C ARG A 135 6.55 7.22 3.74
N LYS A 136 5.87 6.64 2.74
CA LYS A 136 4.40 6.53 2.71
C LYS A 136 3.85 5.93 4.00
N ALA A 137 4.52 4.91 4.54
CA ALA A 137 4.13 4.28 5.80
C ALA A 137 4.22 5.23 7.00
N ASP A 138 5.25 6.08 7.02
CA ASP A 138 5.49 7.03 8.13
C ASP A 138 4.53 8.23 8.11
N VAL A 139 4.10 8.66 6.91
CA VAL A 139 3.19 9.79 6.74
C VAL A 139 1.72 9.39 6.81
N ALA A 140 1.39 8.12 6.60
CA ALA A 140 0.03 7.62 6.74
C ALA A 140 -0.48 7.80 8.18
N PRO A 141 -1.74 8.24 8.38
CA PRO A 141 -2.35 8.35 9.71
C PRO A 141 -2.84 6.97 10.20
N LEU A 142 -2.04 5.91 10.03
CA LEU A 142 -2.39 4.55 10.43
C LEU A 142 -1.14 3.72 10.77
N ALA A 143 -1.30 2.69 11.59
CA ALA A 143 -0.21 1.76 11.90
C ALA A 143 -0.13 0.65 10.84
N ILE A 144 1.02 0.51 10.18
CA ILE A 144 1.26 -0.56 9.20
C ILE A 144 2.24 -1.58 9.78
N TYR A 145 1.90 -2.86 9.66
CA TYR A 145 2.71 -4.00 10.07
C TYR A 145 3.10 -4.80 8.84
N TYR A 146 4.39 -4.89 8.56
CA TYR A 146 4.91 -5.57 7.37
C TYR A 146 5.36 -6.99 7.69
N HIS A 147 4.86 -7.96 6.94
CA HIS A 147 5.16 -9.37 7.04
C HIS A 147 5.85 -9.83 5.76
N VAL A 148 7.18 -9.95 5.78
CA VAL A 148 7.96 -10.37 4.61
C VAL A 148 8.05 -11.89 4.57
N VAL A 149 7.51 -12.50 3.51
CA VAL A 149 7.42 -13.95 3.31
C VAL A 149 8.14 -14.38 2.04
N ASN A 150 8.48 -15.67 1.94
CA ASN A 150 9.21 -16.25 0.81
C ASN A 150 10.53 -15.52 0.48
N SER A 151 11.13 -14.86 1.48
CA SER A 151 12.38 -14.12 1.31
C SER A 151 13.60 -15.04 1.32
N SER A 152 14.56 -14.77 0.43
CA SER A 152 15.84 -15.47 0.38
C SER A 152 17.02 -14.48 0.46
N GLY A 153 18.24 -14.91 0.11
CA GLY A 153 19.48 -14.15 0.28
C GLY A 153 19.46 -12.72 -0.30
N LEU A 154 18.68 -12.47 -1.35
CA LEU A 154 18.53 -11.15 -1.96
C LEU A 154 17.99 -10.08 -1.00
N MET A 155 17.10 -10.47 -0.06
CA MET A 155 16.57 -9.51 0.92
C MET A 155 17.63 -9.00 1.90
N LYS A 156 18.72 -9.75 2.13
CA LYS A 156 19.86 -9.27 2.94
C LYS A 156 20.55 -8.07 2.31
N VAL A 157 20.46 -7.91 0.99
CA VAL A 157 21.05 -6.79 0.24
C VAL A 157 20.08 -5.62 0.15
N ILE A 158 18.79 -5.89 -0.05
CA ILE A 158 17.77 -4.85 -0.29
C ILE A 158 17.34 -4.18 1.02
N MET A 159 17.10 -4.94 2.09
CA MET A 159 16.52 -4.39 3.31
C MET A 159 17.35 -3.29 3.98
N PRO A 160 18.69 -3.34 4.03
CA PRO A 160 19.48 -2.23 4.55
C PRO A 160 19.22 -0.91 3.80
N VAL A 161 19.04 -0.98 2.48
CA VAL A 161 18.72 0.20 1.65
C VAL A 161 17.31 0.71 1.92
N ILE A 162 16.34 -0.17 2.13
CA ILE A 162 14.96 0.23 2.46
C ILE A 162 14.88 0.81 3.86
N PHE A 163 15.50 0.15 4.84
CA PHE A 163 15.47 0.54 6.24
C PHE A 163 16.05 1.93 6.48
N GLN A 164 17.07 2.36 5.72
CA GLN A 164 17.62 3.71 5.87
C GLN A 164 16.56 4.83 5.76
N PHE A 165 15.44 4.56 5.07
CA PHE A 165 14.35 5.51 4.86
C PHE A 165 13.14 5.31 5.77
N MET A 166 13.10 4.25 6.59
CA MET A 166 12.04 4.01 7.57
C MET A 166 12.35 4.71 8.88
N SER A 167 11.32 5.24 9.55
CA SER A 167 11.39 5.59 10.97
C SER A 167 11.68 4.38 11.86
N PRO A 168 12.29 4.55 13.06
CA PRO A 168 12.46 3.46 14.02
C PRO A 168 11.15 2.71 14.33
N GLU A 169 10.05 3.45 14.50
CA GLU A 169 8.73 2.91 14.83
C GLU A 169 8.17 2.02 13.72
N THR A 170 8.39 2.39 12.45
CA THR A 170 7.99 1.57 11.31
C THR A 170 8.90 0.34 11.17
N ARG A 171 10.22 0.46 11.39
CA ARG A 171 11.16 -0.68 11.35
C ARG A 171 10.81 -1.76 12.36
N GLU A 172 10.40 -1.37 13.57
CA GLU A 172 9.97 -2.30 14.63
C GLU A 172 8.74 -3.14 14.24
N ARG A 173 7.98 -2.69 13.24
CA ARG A 173 6.79 -3.38 12.73
C ARG A 173 7.07 -4.19 11.46
N VAL A 174 8.33 -4.42 11.12
CA VAL A 174 8.74 -5.28 10.00
C VAL A 174 9.17 -6.65 10.53
N PHE A 175 8.44 -7.69 10.13
CA PHE A 175 8.68 -9.07 10.53
C PHE A 175 9.12 -9.90 9.33
N PHE A 176 10.21 -10.64 9.47
CA PHE A 176 10.67 -11.58 8.45
C PHE A 176 10.27 -12.99 8.83
N HIS A 177 9.49 -13.62 7.96
CA HIS A 177 9.01 -14.99 8.15
C HIS A 177 9.74 -15.98 7.23
N TYR A 178 10.38 -15.53 6.15
CA TYR A 178 10.99 -16.43 5.15
C TYR A 178 9.94 -17.45 4.70
N ASP A 179 10.25 -18.74 4.77
CA ASP A 179 9.35 -19.83 4.37
C ASP A 179 8.65 -20.47 5.61
N ASN A 180 8.65 -19.78 6.76
CA ASN A 180 8.10 -20.28 8.03
C ASN A 180 6.65 -19.79 8.26
N TRP A 181 5.67 -20.54 7.76
CA TRP A 181 4.25 -20.23 7.93
C TRP A 181 3.80 -20.17 9.39
N PRO A 182 4.20 -21.07 10.30
CA PRO A 182 3.89 -20.93 11.72
C PRO A 182 4.31 -19.59 12.32
N SER A 183 5.40 -18.98 11.84
CA SER A 183 5.82 -17.64 12.25
C SER A 183 4.84 -16.56 11.79
N LEU A 184 4.39 -16.61 10.54
CA LEU A 184 3.35 -15.71 10.00
C LEU A 184 2.01 -15.89 10.74
N HIS A 185 1.66 -17.15 11.01
CA HIS A 185 0.37 -17.51 11.61
C HIS A 185 0.20 -17.03 13.05
N LYS A 186 1.30 -16.70 13.75
CA LYS A 186 1.26 -15.98 15.04
C LYS A 186 0.62 -14.59 14.94
N PHE A 187 0.59 -14.00 13.75
CA PHE A 187 0.02 -12.69 13.49
C PHE A 187 -1.32 -12.82 12.76
N ILE A 188 -1.35 -13.58 11.66
CA ILE A 188 -2.53 -13.68 10.79
C ILE A 188 -3.02 -15.13 10.78
N ALA A 189 -4.27 -15.36 11.17
CA ALA A 189 -4.80 -16.71 11.31
C ALA A 189 -4.83 -17.46 9.95
N PRO A 190 -4.55 -18.78 9.91
CA PRO A 190 -4.59 -19.56 8.67
C PRO A 190 -5.92 -19.45 7.91
N GLU A 191 -7.04 -19.31 8.63
CA GLU A 191 -8.40 -19.21 8.08
C GLU A 191 -8.66 -17.87 7.36
N THR A 192 -7.79 -16.88 7.56
CA THR A 192 -7.79 -15.61 6.84
C THR A 192 -7.02 -15.70 5.52
N LEU A 193 -6.09 -16.64 5.39
CA LEU A 193 -5.09 -16.66 4.33
C LEU A 193 -5.35 -17.75 3.27
N PRO A 194 -4.92 -17.53 2.01
CA PRO A 194 -4.86 -18.57 1.00
C PRO A 194 -3.80 -19.63 1.30
N SER A 195 -3.94 -20.79 0.66
CA SER A 195 -3.06 -21.95 0.83
C SER A 195 -1.59 -21.65 0.49
N GLU A 196 -1.33 -20.71 -0.41
CA GLU A 196 0.02 -20.23 -0.75
C GLU A 196 0.79 -19.59 0.42
N TYR A 197 0.07 -19.17 1.49
CA TYR A 197 0.65 -18.65 2.74
C TYR A 197 0.35 -19.59 3.93
N GLY A 198 0.14 -20.88 3.65
CA GLY A 198 -0.17 -21.91 4.64
C GLY A 198 -1.57 -21.79 5.26
N GLY A 199 -2.46 -21.04 4.63
CA GLY A 199 -3.84 -20.87 5.08
C GLY A 199 -4.82 -21.89 4.48
N THR A 200 -6.10 -21.71 4.81
CA THR A 200 -7.20 -22.61 4.39
C THR A 200 -8.30 -21.89 3.62
N ARG A 201 -8.16 -20.58 3.40
CA ARG A 201 -9.19 -19.76 2.75
C ARG A 201 -9.07 -19.80 1.24
N GLU A 202 -10.17 -20.05 0.56
CA GLU A 202 -10.27 -19.77 -0.88
C GLU A 202 -10.60 -18.29 -1.09
N LEU A 203 -9.80 -17.61 -1.90
CA LEU A 203 -10.00 -16.19 -2.20
C LEU A 203 -10.78 -16.02 -3.50
N ASP A 204 -11.93 -15.37 -3.41
CA ASP A 204 -12.65 -14.84 -4.57
C ASP A 204 -12.05 -13.49 -4.95
N TYR A 205 -11.03 -13.51 -5.81
CA TYR A 205 -10.35 -12.29 -6.24
C TYR A 205 -11.27 -11.34 -7.02
N GLU A 206 -12.30 -11.84 -7.71
CA GLU A 206 -13.26 -10.97 -8.41
C GLU A 206 -14.07 -10.16 -7.39
N ASN A 207 -14.60 -10.84 -6.36
CA ASN A 207 -15.30 -10.16 -5.29
C ASN A 207 -14.39 -9.18 -4.52
N LEU A 208 -13.14 -9.56 -4.23
CA LEU A 208 -12.20 -8.68 -3.51
C LEU A 208 -11.90 -7.38 -4.30
N ARG A 209 -11.79 -7.45 -5.63
CA ARG A 209 -11.57 -6.27 -6.48
C ARG A 209 -12.74 -5.29 -6.43
N ARG A 210 -13.95 -5.74 -6.11
CA ARG A 210 -15.12 -4.85 -5.99
C ARG A 210 -14.92 -3.73 -4.97
N LEU A 211 -14.08 -3.92 -3.96
CA LEU A 211 -13.74 -2.85 -3.01
C LEU A 211 -13.14 -1.61 -3.71
N LEU A 212 -12.37 -1.80 -4.79
CA LEU A 212 -11.90 -0.68 -5.62
C LEU A 212 -13.02 -0.15 -6.50
N TYR A 213 -13.65 -1.03 -7.30
CA TYR A 213 -14.63 -0.61 -8.31
C TYR A 213 -15.87 0.05 -7.70
N ASP A 214 -16.40 -0.49 -6.61
CA ASP A 214 -17.56 0.09 -5.91
C ASP A 214 -17.22 1.43 -5.21
N ARG A 215 -15.93 1.80 -5.15
CA ARG A 215 -15.44 3.07 -4.58
C ARG A 215 -14.76 3.98 -5.60
N GLU A 216 -14.90 3.72 -6.90
CA GLU A 216 -14.23 4.51 -7.94
C GLU A 216 -14.58 6.01 -7.86
N ASP A 217 -15.87 6.35 -7.75
CA ASP A 217 -16.32 7.74 -7.63
C ASP A 217 -15.68 8.46 -6.43
N PHE A 218 -15.61 7.77 -5.29
CA PHE A 218 -14.95 8.26 -4.08
C PHE A 218 -13.44 8.47 -4.28
N LEU A 219 -12.77 7.55 -4.99
CA LEU A 219 -11.34 7.65 -5.28
C LEU A 219 -11.06 8.83 -6.23
N LEU A 220 -11.88 8.99 -7.27
CA LEU A 220 -11.78 10.11 -8.21
C LEU A 220 -11.98 11.45 -7.48
N GLU A 221 -12.98 11.55 -6.60
CA GLU A 221 -13.17 12.72 -5.75
C GLU A 221 -11.95 12.96 -4.84
N TYR A 222 -11.45 11.92 -4.17
CA TYR A 222 -10.26 11.98 -3.31
C TYR A 222 -9.04 12.57 -4.04
N MET A 223 -8.83 12.20 -5.30
CA MET A 223 -7.72 12.69 -6.12
C MET A 223 -7.80 14.21 -6.39
N THR A 224 -8.99 14.81 -6.36
CA THR A 224 -9.17 16.27 -6.53
C THR A 224 -8.77 17.07 -5.30
N HIS A 225 -8.51 16.42 -4.17
CA HIS A 225 -8.21 17.08 -2.91
C HIS A 225 -6.71 17.09 -2.56
N GLY A 226 -6.26 18.20 -2.00
CA GLY A 226 -4.88 18.42 -1.54
C GLY A 226 -4.25 19.63 -2.23
N PHE A 227 -2.92 19.68 -2.23
CA PHE A 227 -2.19 20.64 -3.07
C PHE A 227 -2.09 20.06 -4.49
N VAL A 228 -3.14 20.26 -5.29
CA VAL A 228 -3.19 19.80 -6.68
C VAL A 228 -2.45 20.81 -7.54
N ASP A 229 -1.38 20.39 -8.21
CA ASP A 229 -0.86 21.12 -9.37
C ASP A 229 -1.81 20.84 -10.55
N PRO A 230 -2.27 21.86 -11.30
CA PRO A 230 -3.36 21.72 -12.28
C PRO A 230 -3.12 20.64 -13.35
N GLU A 231 -1.85 20.35 -13.66
CA GLU A 231 -1.43 19.26 -14.53
C GLU A 231 -0.03 18.82 -14.06
N PRO A 232 0.25 17.52 -13.82
CA PRO A 232 1.61 17.09 -13.62
C PRO A 232 2.38 17.29 -14.94
N GLU A 233 3.20 18.34 -15.03
CA GLU A 233 3.97 18.82 -16.21
C GLU A 233 4.81 17.75 -16.96
N ASN A 234 4.80 16.49 -16.56
CA ASN A 234 5.60 15.42 -17.16
C ASN A 234 4.86 14.07 -17.28
N TRP A 235 3.53 14.05 -17.39
CA TRP A 235 2.85 12.84 -17.87
C TRP A 235 2.94 12.77 -19.39
N ASP A 236 3.85 11.93 -19.87
CA ASP A 236 3.95 11.64 -21.29
C ASP A 236 2.74 10.80 -21.73
N HIS A 237 1.74 11.48 -22.28
CA HIS A 237 0.58 10.84 -22.92
C HIS A 237 0.98 9.89 -24.07
N GLN A 238 2.22 9.96 -24.59
CA GLN A 238 2.71 9.05 -25.64
C GLN A 238 3.02 7.64 -25.13
N LEU A 239 3.08 7.41 -23.81
CA LEU A 239 3.22 6.05 -23.25
C LEU A 239 1.92 5.23 -23.27
N LEU A 240 0.82 5.80 -23.78
CA LEU A 240 -0.44 5.10 -24.02
C LEU A 240 -0.55 4.51 -25.43
N ASP A 241 0.35 4.88 -26.35
CA ASP A 241 0.33 4.40 -27.72
C ASP A 241 1.25 3.18 -27.89
N VAL A 242 0.85 2.06 -27.28
CA VAL A 242 1.36 0.73 -27.66
C VAL A 242 0.25 -0.05 -28.34
N THR A 243 -0.27 0.52 -29.42
CA THR A 243 -0.91 -0.23 -30.50
C THR A 243 0.11 -0.45 -31.62
N ARG A 244 0.85 -1.56 -31.53
CA ARG A 244 1.21 -2.45 -32.65
C ARG A 244 1.80 -3.77 -32.16
#